data_AF-A0A7C5DSW8-F1
#
_entry.id   AF-A0A7C5DSW8-F1
#
_cell.length_a   1.000
_cell.length_b   1.000
_cell.length_c   1.000
_cell.angle_alpha   90.00
_cell.angle_beta   90.00
_cell.angle_gamma   90.00
#
_symmetry.space_group_name_H-M   'P 1'
#
loop_
_entity.id
_entity.type
_entity.pdbx_description
1 polymer ?
#
loop_
_entity_poly.entity_id
_entity_poly.type
_entity_poly.pdbx_seq_one_letter_code
_entity_poly.pdbx_strand_id
1 'polypeptide(L)' 'RGYVRVLKVARTIADLAGADIIEAEHLAEALQYRAFEEGES' A
#
# COMPACT_ATOMS: atom_id res chain seq x y z
N ARG A 1 10.66 -4.25 -9.53
CA ARG A 1 10.35 -5.00 -8.28
C ARG A 1 9.56 -4.19 -7.24
N GLY A 2 9.81 -2.88 -7.07
CA GLY A 2 9.08 -2.05 -6.08
C GLY A 2 7.56 -1.97 -6.28
N TYR A 3 7.07 -1.97 -7.53
CA TYR A 3 5.64 -1.86 -7.82
C TYR A 3 4.82 -3.05 -7.27
N VAL A 4 5.40 -4.26 -7.30
CA VAL A 4 4.76 -5.48 -6.76
C VAL A 4 4.61 -5.40 -5.24
N ARG A 5 5.56 -4.75 -4.54
CA ARG A 5 5.46 -4.56 -3.09
C ARG A 5 4.34 -3.58 -2.75
N VAL A 6 4.24 -2.45 -3.46
CA VAL A 6 3.17 -1.46 -3.27
C VAL A 6 1.79 -2.11 -3.44
N LEU A 7 1.60 -2.94 -4.48
CA LEU A 7 0.32 -3.64 -4.69
C LEU A 7 0.00 -4.64 -3.56
N LYS A 8 1.01 -5.31 -2.99
CA LYS A 8 0.79 -6.21 -1.85
C LYS A 8 0.37 -5.44 -0.59
N VAL A 9 1.02 -4.33 -0.31
CA VAL A 9 0.66 -3.48 0.85
C VAL A 9 -0.72 -2.89 0.65
N ALA A 10 -1.02 -2.34 -0.55
CA ALA A 10 -2.34 -1.81 -0.87
C ALA A 10 -3.43 -2.89 -0.75
N ARG A 11 -3.15 -4.14 -1.13
CA ARG A 11 -4.09 -5.25 -0.95
C ARG A 11 -4.35 -5.54 0.53
N THR A 12 -3.30 -5.61 1.35
CA THR A 12 -3.45 -5.79 2.80
C THR A 12 -4.30 -4.69 3.41
N ILE A 13 -4.09 -3.44 3.02
CA ILE A 13 -4.85 -2.29 3.51
C ILE A 13 -6.33 -2.43 3.08
N ALA A 14 -6.61 -2.76 1.82
CA ALA A 14 -7.96 -3.00 1.35
C ALA A 14 -8.66 -4.13 2.12
N ASP A 15 -7.95 -5.23 2.38
CA ASP A 15 -8.48 -6.36 3.17
C ASP A 15 -8.79 -5.93 4.62
N LEU A 16 -7.97 -5.05 5.23
CA LEU A 16 -8.22 -4.50 6.57
C LEU A 16 -9.40 -3.52 6.61
N ALA A 17 -9.61 -2.75 5.53
CA ALA A 17 -10.73 -1.86 5.36
C ALA A 17 -12.04 -2.60 5.03
N GLY A 18 -11.98 -3.91 4.74
CA GLY A 18 -13.12 -4.69 4.28
C GLY A 18 -13.55 -4.36 2.86
N ALA A 19 -12.65 -3.79 2.05
CA ALA A 19 -12.90 -3.46 0.66
C ALA A 19 -12.58 -4.65 -0.25
N ASP A 20 -13.55 -5.04 -1.09
CA ASP A 20 -13.38 -6.13 -2.06
C ASP A 20 -12.31 -5.80 -3.13
N ILE A 21 -12.22 -4.52 -3.47
CA ILE A 21 -11.31 -3.99 -4.50
C ILE A 21 -10.31 -3.00 -3.89
N ILE A 22 -9.13 -2.95 -4.50
CA ILE A 22 -8.13 -1.94 -4.15
C ILE A 22 -8.57 -0.60 -4.73
N GLU A 23 -9.07 0.27 -3.87
CA GLU A 23 -9.35 1.67 -4.20
C GLU A 23 -8.12 2.59 -4.12
N ALA A 24 -8.28 3.81 -4.64
CA ALA A 24 -7.20 4.80 -4.70
C ALA A 24 -6.65 5.18 -3.32
N GLU A 25 -7.49 5.15 -2.28
CA GLU A 25 -7.08 5.41 -0.89
C GLU A 25 -6.06 4.39 -0.38
N HIS A 26 -6.29 3.10 -0.61
CA HIS A 26 -5.36 2.04 -0.20
C HIS A 26 -4.02 2.14 -0.93
N LEU A 27 -4.04 2.59 -2.20
CA LEU A 27 -2.83 2.86 -2.97
C LEU A 27 -2.06 4.07 -2.42
N ALA A 28 -2.76 5.16 -2.10
CA ALA A 28 -2.15 6.35 -1.52
C ALA A 28 -1.48 6.04 -0.18
N GLU A 29 -2.13 5.20 0.64
CA GLU A 29 -1.61 4.78 1.94
C GLU A 29 -0.41 3.83 1.79
N ALA A 30 -0.48 2.86 0.88
CA ALA A 30 0.66 1.98 0.57
C ALA A 30 1.89 2.71 0.03
N LEU A 31 1.67 3.79 -0.74
CA LEU A 31 2.74 4.65 -1.24
C LEU A 31 3.38 5.46 -0.10
N GLN A 32 2.60 5.95 0.86
CA GLN A 32 3.11 6.63 2.05
C GLN A 32 3.95 5.69 2.92
N TYR A 33 3.49 4.46 3.14
CA TYR A 33 4.26 3.43 3.84
C TYR A 33 5.62 3.17 3.20
N ARG A 34 5.67 3.12 1.86
CA ARG A 34 6.93 2.95 1.15
C ARG A 34 7.88 4.14 1.34
N ALA A 35 7.37 5.36 1.26
CA ALA A 35 8.18 6.56 1.47
C ALA A 35 8.78 6.59 2.89
N PHE A 36 8.05 6.06 3.87
CA PHE A 36 8.55 5.89 5.23
C PHE A 36 9.67 4.84 5.31
N GLU A 37 9.51 3.66 4.69
CA GLU A 37 10.57 2.63 4.66
C GLU A 37 11.88 3.11 4.00
N GLU A 38 11.79 3.96 2.97
CA GLU A 38 12.95 4.49 2.25
C GLU A 38 13.61 5.68 3.00
N GLY A 39 12.92 6.31 3.96
CA GLY A 39 13.39 7.48 4.72
C GLY A 39 14.14 7.16 6.02
N GLU A 40 14.07 5.92 6.51
CA GLU A 40 14.79 5.47 7.72
C GLU A 40 16.16 4.82 7.42
N SER A 41 16.82 5.21 6.33
CA SER A 41 18.16 4.74 5.93
C SER A 41 19.25 5.79 6.13
#